data_AF-A0A966D4X0-F1
#
_entry.id   AF-A0A966D4X0-F1
#
_cell.length_a   1.000
_cell.length_b   1.000
_cell.length_c   1.000
_cell.angle_alpha   90.00
_cell.angle_beta   90.00
_cell.angle_gamma   90.00
#
_symmetry.space_group_name_H-M   'P 1'
#
loop_
_entity.id
_entity.type
_entity.pdbx_description
1 polymer ?
#
loop_
_entity_poly.entity_id
_entity_poly.type
_entity_poly.pdbx_seq_one_letter_code
_entity_poly.pdbx_strand_id
1 'polypeptide(L)'
;MRELRCLDLSLFISLNTLKYWTIGVILCWMELYSGIVLTGESQPRNRDETAGKNQPDRKGVDSMSVFLRVTDIFKANVNDMLDRMEDPEKMVKQMIIEMEEALVKATSGLAKAMANEQNLRKQQTVLTNQSRQWEEKATLAVKSGKTDLARQALSKKVIYDGQVQQYQAMVTQASNTTSQLRMQLDTLKGKLDEARMKQSTLVARSQTAKTQKEFSTILGTNVGQGAFAKFDKMEKKIEGME
;
A
#
# COMPACT_ATOMS: atom_id res chain seq x y z
N MET A 1 1.01 15.08 67.78
CA MET A 1 1.07 14.64 66.36
C MET A 1 -0.34 14.18 66.00
N ARG A 2 -1.25 15.09 65.61
CA ARG A 2 -1.53 15.52 64.22
C ARG A 2 -1.75 14.29 63.32
N GLU A 3 -3.03 13.95 63.12
CA GLU A 3 -3.75 14.20 61.86
C GLU A 3 -3.12 13.48 60.68
N LEU A 4 -3.81 12.46 60.13
CA LEU A 4 -3.73 11.95 58.74
C LEU A 4 -4.46 10.58 58.66
N ARG A 5 -5.79 10.56 58.70
CA ARG A 5 -6.61 9.43 58.22
C ARG A 5 -7.98 9.91 57.72
N CYS A 6 -8.01 10.72 56.65
CA CYS A 6 -9.28 11.11 56.02
C CYS A 6 -9.21 11.27 54.48
N LEU A 7 -8.14 10.87 53.78
CA LEU A 7 -7.93 11.31 52.38
C LEU A 7 -7.98 10.23 51.28
N ASP A 8 -8.36 8.99 51.56
CA ASP A 8 -8.36 7.93 50.51
C ASP A 8 -9.75 7.51 49.98
N LEU A 9 -10.86 8.08 50.45
CA LEU A 9 -12.19 7.66 49.99
C LEU A 9 -12.82 8.55 48.89
N SER A 10 -12.33 9.77 48.66
CA SER A 10 -12.90 10.65 47.61
C SER A 10 -12.32 10.37 46.21
N LEU A 11 -11.11 9.82 46.13
CA LEU A 11 -10.44 9.50 44.86
C LEU A 11 -11.00 8.23 44.18
N PHE A 12 -11.60 7.31 44.93
CA PHE A 12 -12.16 6.08 44.37
C PHE A 12 -13.53 6.28 43.70
N ILE A 13 -14.28 7.32 44.10
CA ILE A 13 -15.60 7.63 43.53
C ILE A 13 -15.48 8.37 42.18
N SER A 14 -14.36 9.06 41.93
CA SER A 14 -14.17 9.87 40.71
C SER A 14 -13.76 9.05 39.47
N LEU A 15 -13.12 7.88 39.64
CA LEU A 15 -12.74 7.04 38.49
C LEU A 15 -13.87 6.17 37.95
N ASN A 16 -14.93 5.92 38.72
CA ASN A 16 -16.02 5.05 38.27
C ASN A 16 -17.08 5.82 37.46
N THR A 17 -17.22 7.14 37.64
CA THR A 17 -18.17 7.97 36.88
C THR A 17 -17.71 8.27 35.45
N LEU A 18 -16.41 8.19 35.15
CA LEU A 18 -15.90 8.34 33.78
C LEU A 18 -16.20 7.15 32.86
N LYS A 19 -16.31 5.93 33.40
CA LYS A 19 -16.63 4.73 32.59
C LYS A 19 -18.08 4.72 32.10
N TYR A 20 -19.01 5.28 32.87
CA TYR A 20 -20.42 5.34 32.48
C TYR A 20 -20.72 6.47 31.48
N TRP A 21 -19.90 7.53 31.46
CA TRP A 21 -20.06 8.63 30.51
C TRP A 21 -19.63 8.25 29.09
N THR A 22 -18.63 7.38 28.94
CA THR A 22 -18.22 6.87 27.61
C THR A 22 -19.22 5.90 26.99
N ILE A 23 -19.94 5.13 27.81
CA ILE A 23 -20.94 4.16 27.34
C ILE A 23 -22.21 4.89 26.88
N GLY A 24 -22.63 5.95 27.59
CA GLY A 24 -23.80 6.76 27.20
C GLY A 24 -23.65 7.50 25.87
N VAL A 25 -22.45 8.01 25.57
CA VAL A 25 -22.18 8.70 24.29
C VAL A 25 -22.16 7.71 23.11
N ILE A 26 -21.70 6.48 23.32
CA ILE A 26 -21.69 5.43 22.29
C ILE A 26 -23.12 4.91 22.00
N LEU A 27 -23.96 4.75 23.02
CA LEU A 27 -25.36 4.34 22.85
C LEU A 27 -26.22 5.40 22.14
N CYS A 28 -25.99 6.69 22.43
CA CYS A 28 -26.68 7.79 21.74
C CYS A 28 -26.26 7.92 20.25
N TRP A 29 -25.03 7.53 19.91
CA TRP A 29 -24.53 7.48 18.53
C TRP A 29 -25.15 6.33 17.71
N MET A 30 -25.60 5.26 18.38
CA MET A 30 -26.12 4.05 17.73
C MET A 30 -27.63 4.12 17.46
N GLU A 31 -28.41 4.85 18.26
CA GLU A 31 -29.85 5.07 18.00
C GLU A 31 -30.12 6.13 16.90
N LEU A 32 -29.22 7.08 16.67
CA LEU A 32 -29.39 8.13 15.66
C LEU A 32 -29.00 7.70 14.24
N TYR A 33 -28.38 6.53 14.05
CA TYR A 33 -27.93 6.04 12.74
C TYR A 33 -28.84 4.96 12.11
N SER A 34 -29.90 4.52 12.82
CA SER A 34 -30.82 3.47 12.33
C SER A 34 -32.14 3.98 11.72
N GLY A 35 -32.30 5.29 11.53
CA GLY A 35 -33.60 5.91 11.20
C GLY A 35 -33.83 6.36 9.75
N ILE A 36 -32.98 6.00 8.77
CA ILE A 36 -33.18 6.44 7.37
C ILE A 36 -32.98 5.27 6.42
N VAL A 37 -34.09 4.86 5.79
CA VAL A 37 -34.28 4.18 4.49
C VAL A 37 -35.35 3.10 4.63
N LEU A 38 -36.62 3.50 4.51
CA LEU A 38 -37.66 2.68 3.89
C LEU A 38 -38.67 3.60 3.20
N THR A 39 -38.79 3.44 1.89
CA THR A 39 -40.00 3.41 1.04
C THR A 39 -39.77 4.11 -0.31
N GLY A 40 -40.05 3.40 -1.40
CA GLY A 40 -40.05 3.99 -2.74
C GLY A 40 -39.98 2.99 -3.90
N GLU A 41 -41.15 2.44 -4.23
CA GLU A 41 -41.60 2.07 -5.58
C GLU A 41 -40.81 1.06 -6.45
N SER A 42 -41.41 -0.11 -6.59
CA SER A 42 -41.17 -1.11 -7.64
C SER A 42 -41.83 -0.71 -8.97
N GLN A 43 -41.08 -0.75 -10.08
CA GLN A 43 -41.68 -0.83 -11.42
C GLN A 43 -40.76 -1.61 -12.39
N PRO A 44 -41.24 -2.69 -13.05
CA PRO A 44 -40.45 -3.42 -14.02
C PRO A 44 -40.53 -2.75 -15.39
N ARG A 45 -39.39 -2.59 -16.07
CA ARG A 45 -39.31 -2.18 -17.47
C ARG A 45 -38.75 -3.33 -18.30
N ASN A 46 -39.64 -4.10 -18.92
CA ASN A 46 -39.29 -4.91 -20.08
C ASN A 46 -39.19 -3.99 -21.31
N ARG A 47 -38.10 -4.10 -22.06
CA ARG A 47 -38.10 -3.94 -23.51
C ARG A 47 -36.88 -4.64 -24.12
N ASP A 48 -37.16 -5.32 -25.21
CA ASP A 48 -36.37 -6.28 -25.95
C ASP A 48 -35.14 -5.72 -26.68
N GLU A 49 -34.25 -6.67 -27.00
CA GLU A 49 -33.44 -6.82 -28.22
C GLU A 49 -32.65 -5.62 -28.77
N THR A 50 -31.32 -5.74 -28.82
CA THR A 50 -30.58 -6.11 -30.06
C THR A 50 -29.07 -5.82 -29.95
N ALA A 51 -28.31 -6.72 -30.58
CA ALA A 51 -27.07 -6.45 -31.33
C ALA A 51 -25.80 -5.98 -30.60
N GLY A 52 -24.90 -6.95 -30.40
CA GLY A 52 -23.50 -6.92 -30.84
C GLY A 52 -22.74 -5.59 -30.74
N LYS A 53 -21.84 -5.51 -29.77
CA LYS A 53 -20.67 -4.63 -29.85
C LYS A 53 -19.43 -5.38 -29.40
N ASN A 54 -18.51 -5.53 -30.36
CA ASN A 54 -17.12 -5.91 -30.16
C ASN A 54 -16.52 -5.15 -28.98
N GLN A 55 -16.03 -5.90 -28.00
CA GLN A 55 -15.20 -5.38 -26.91
C GLN A 55 -13.80 -5.13 -27.48
N PRO A 56 -13.28 -3.89 -27.56
CA PRO A 56 -11.86 -3.71 -27.73
C PRO A 56 -11.19 -4.06 -26.40
N ASP A 57 -10.23 -4.97 -26.49
CA ASP A 57 -9.32 -5.40 -25.45
C ASP A 57 -8.68 -4.17 -24.77
N ARG A 58 -9.24 -3.75 -23.63
CA ARG A 58 -8.65 -2.71 -22.79
C ARG A 58 -7.46 -3.35 -22.10
N LYS A 59 -6.27 -3.11 -22.64
CA LYS A 59 -4.99 -3.30 -21.94
C LYS A 59 -4.86 -2.31 -20.78
N GLY A 60 -5.72 -2.46 -19.77
CA GLY A 60 -5.40 -2.05 -18.42
C GLY A 60 -4.47 -3.12 -17.87
N VAL A 61 -3.21 -2.79 -17.64
CA VAL A 61 -2.35 -3.61 -16.80
C VAL A 61 -2.94 -3.51 -15.40
N ASP A 62 -3.89 -4.41 -15.10
CA ASP A 62 -4.47 -4.54 -13.79
C ASP A 62 -3.33 -4.89 -12.84
N SER A 63 -2.94 -3.92 -12.01
CA SER A 63 -1.89 -4.08 -11.00
C SER A 63 -2.11 -5.33 -10.15
N MET A 64 -3.37 -5.74 -9.93
CA MET A 64 -3.75 -7.02 -9.31
C MET A 64 -3.23 -8.26 -10.07
N SER A 65 -3.27 -8.28 -11.40
CA SER A 65 -2.88 -9.43 -12.23
C SER A 65 -1.36 -9.69 -12.22
N VAL A 66 -0.55 -8.62 -12.19
CA VAL A 66 0.91 -8.75 -12.12
C VAL A 66 1.34 -9.23 -10.74
N PHE A 67 0.79 -8.66 -9.67
CA PHE A 67 1.06 -9.11 -8.30
C PHE A 67 0.72 -10.58 -8.12
N LEU A 68 -0.42 -11.03 -8.66
CA LEU A 68 -0.85 -12.43 -8.61
C LEU A 68 0.16 -13.34 -9.31
N ARG A 69 0.61 -13.00 -10.53
CA ARG A 69 1.63 -13.78 -11.26
C ARG A 69 2.95 -13.88 -10.50
N VAL A 70 3.39 -12.81 -9.85
CA VAL A 70 4.61 -12.83 -9.02
C VAL A 70 4.41 -13.74 -7.80
N THR A 71 3.31 -13.59 -7.06
CA THR A 71 3.02 -14.50 -5.93
C THR A 71 2.83 -15.95 -6.35
N ASP A 72 2.24 -16.20 -7.52
CA ASP A 72 2.02 -17.54 -8.05
C ASP A 72 3.34 -18.18 -8.47
N ILE A 73 4.26 -17.44 -9.07
CA ILE A 73 5.62 -17.93 -9.39
C ILE A 73 6.46 -18.14 -8.12
N PHE A 74 6.27 -17.31 -7.08
CA PHE A 74 6.96 -17.47 -5.81
C PHE A 74 6.41 -18.64 -4.96
N LYS A 75 5.11 -18.94 -5.09
CA LYS A 75 4.45 -20.10 -4.46
C LYS A 75 4.62 -21.39 -5.27
N ALA A 76 4.75 -21.31 -6.59
CA ALA A 76 5.03 -22.45 -7.43
C ALA A 76 6.43 -22.97 -7.08
N ASN A 77 6.45 -24.16 -6.50
CA ASN A 77 7.65 -24.94 -6.27
C ASN A 77 8.47 -24.96 -7.58
N VAL A 78 9.66 -24.36 -7.55
CA VAL A 78 10.53 -24.00 -8.70
C VAL A 78 10.94 -25.20 -9.57
N ASN A 79 10.49 -26.42 -9.22
CA ASN A 79 10.85 -27.66 -9.89
C ASN A 79 10.11 -27.91 -11.22
N ASP A 80 8.82 -27.57 -11.33
CA ASP A 80 8.00 -27.93 -12.52
C ASP A 80 7.94 -26.83 -13.60
N MET A 81 8.25 -25.57 -13.23
CA MET A 81 8.18 -24.43 -14.15
C MET A 81 9.49 -24.21 -14.92
N LEU A 82 10.58 -24.84 -14.49
CA LEU A 82 11.90 -24.71 -15.10
C LEU A 82 11.99 -25.43 -16.46
N ASP A 83 11.22 -26.50 -16.65
CA ASP A 83 11.32 -27.39 -17.82
C ASP A 83 10.46 -26.95 -19.02
N ARG A 84 9.56 -25.96 -18.84
CA ARG A 84 8.64 -25.48 -19.89
C ARG A 84 8.81 -24.02 -20.31
N MET A 85 9.75 -23.31 -19.69
CA MET A 85 9.97 -21.89 -19.98
C MET A 85 11.20 -21.70 -20.85
N GLU A 86 10.95 -21.28 -22.08
CA GLU A 86 11.94 -21.09 -23.14
C GLU A 86 13.05 -20.09 -22.79
N ASP A 87 12.84 -19.21 -21.78
CA ASP A 87 13.90 -18.37 -21.18
C ASP A 87 13.46 -17.74 -19.82
N PRO A 88 13.78 -18.36 -18.65
CA PRO A 88 13.38 -17.84 -17.34
C PRO A 88 13.99 -16.48 -17.01
N GLU A 89 15.14 -16.16 -17.60
CA GLU A 89 15.84 -14.89 -17.42
C GLU A 89 15.05 -13.70 -17.98
N LYS A 90 14.40 -13.86 -19.14
CA LYS A 90 13.62 -12.78 -19.78
C LYS A 90 12.35 -12.47 -19.00
N MET A 91 11.67 -13.49 -18.47
CA MET A 91 10.46 -13.24 -17.68
C MET A 91 10.75 -12.50 -16.37
N VAL A 92 11.81 -12.87 -15.65
CA VAL A 92 12.18 -12.18 -14.41
C VAL A 92 12.59 -10.74 -14.69
N LYS A 93 13.31 -10.48 -15.81
CA LYS A 93 13.61 -9.12 -16.28
C LYS A 93 12.34 -8.32 -16.53
N GLN A 94 11.38 -8.88 -17.27
CA GLN A 94 10.11 -8.22 -17.59
C GLN A 94 9.30 -7.90 -16.32
N MET A 95 9.25 -8.83 -15.38
CA MET A 95 8.57 -8.64 -14.09
C MET A 95 9.19 -7.50 -13.26
N ILE A 96 10.52 -7.39 -13.25
CA ILE A 96 11.23 -6.29 -12.57
C ILE A 96 10.85 -4.94 -13.19
N ILE A 97 10.82 -4.85 -14.53
CA ILE A 97 10.41 -3.63 -15.23
C ILE A 97 8.97 -3.25 -14.86
N GLU A 98 8.03 -4.22 -14.86
CA GLU A 98 6.64 -3.98 -14.48
C GLU A 98 6.49 -3.51 -13.02
N MET A 99 7.29 -4.07 -12.10
CA MET A 99 7.31 -3.63 -10.70
C MET A 99 7.93 -2.23 -10.54
N GLU A 100 8.96 -1.89 -11.30
CA GLU A 100 9.55 -0.55 -11.33
C GLU A 100 8.54 0.48 -11.83
N GLU A 101 7.81 0.18 -12.91
CA GLU A 101 6.72 1.03 -13.40
C GLU A 101 5.61 1.19 -12.36
N ALA A 102 5.22 0.09 -11.70
CA ALA A 102 4.22 0.12 -10.64
C ALA A 102 4.70 0.98 -9.46
N LEU A 103 5.99 0.91 -9.10
CA LEU A 103 6.59 1.72 -8.04
C LEU A 103 6.55 3.21 -8.39
N VAL A 104 6.86 3.59 -9.63
CA VAL A 104 6.76 4.99 -10.10
C VAL A 104 5.32 5.48 -10.03
N LYS A 105 4.36 4.68 -10.50
CA LYS A 105 2.92 5.02 -10.43
C LYS A 105 2.43 5.15 -8.98
N ALA A 106 2.83 4.22 -8.10
CA ALA A 106 2.49 4.26 -6.68
C ALA A 106 3.08 5.49 -5.98
N THR A 107 4.33 5.85 -6.30
CA THR A 107 5.01 7.05 -5.78
C THR A 107 4.29 8.32 -6.22
N SER A 108 3.90 8.41 -7.49
CA SER A 108 3.09 9.53 -8.00
C SER A 108 1.73 9.61 -7.31
N GLY A 109 1.06 8.47 -7.12
CA GLY A 109 -0.20 8.39 -6.37
C GLY A 109 -0.07 8.87 -4.92
N LEU A 110 0.98 8.43 -4.24
CA LEU A 110 1.30 8.87 -2.88
C LEU A 110 1.58 10.37 -2.82
N ALA A 111 2.34 10.92 -3.78
CA ALA A 111 2.61 12.36 -3.84
C ALA A 111 1.31 13.17 -4.00
N LYS A 112 0.38 12.71 -4.85
CA LYS A 112 -0.95 13.33 -5.00
C LYS A 112 -1.77 13.25 -3.70
N ALA A 113 -1.76 12.11 -3.02
CA ALA A 113 -2.44 11.95 -1.73
C ALA A 113 -1.86 12.88 -0.66
N MET A 114 -0.52 12.97 -0.56
CA MET A 114 0.17 13.90 0.34
C MET A 114 -0.15 15.37 0.02
N ALA A 115 -0.21 15.74 -1.26
CA ALA A 115 -0.59 17.09 -1.66
C ALA A 115 -2.03 17.41 -1.25
N ASN A 116 -2.97 16.48 -1.43
CA ASN A 116 -4.35 16.64 -1.00
C ASN A 116 -4.45 16.79 0.53
N GLU A 117 -3.77 15.92 1.29
CA GLU A 117 -3.69 16.02 2.75
C GLU A 117 -3.16 17.39 3.20
N GLN A 118 -2.08 17.87 2.57
CA GLN A 118 -1.50 19.17 2.89
C GLN A 118 -2.47 20.32 2.57
N ASN A 119 -3.22 20.24 1.48
CA ASN A 119 -4.23 21.23 1.13
C ASN A 119 -5.36 21.27 2.17
N LEU A 120 -5.82 20.10 2.64
CA LEU A 120 -6.81 20.02 3.71
C LEU A 120 -6.28 20.62 5.02
N ARG A 121 -5.04 20.32 5.40
CA ARG A 121 -4.38 20.92 6.59
C ARG A 121 -4.27 22.43 6.49
N LYS A 122 -3.93 22.96 5.30
CA LYS A 122 -3.89 24.41 5.07
C LYS A 122 -5.28 25.04 5.26
N GLN A 123 -6.32 24.46 4.68
CA GLN A 123 -7.69 24.96 4.84
C GLN A 123 -8.14 24.91 6.29
N GLN A 124 -7.87 23.81 6.98
CA GLN A 124 -8.12 23.68 8.41
C GLN A 124 -7.45 24.81 9.20
N THR A 125 -6.16 25.08 8.94
CA THR A 125 -5.41 26.14 9.61
C THR A 125 -6.03 27.52 9.38
N VAL A 126 -6.48 27.81 8.14
CA VAL A 126 -7.18 29.06 7.82
C VAL A 126 -8.46 29.18 8.66
N LEU A 127 -9.27 28.13 8.72
CA LEU A 127 -10.51 28.12 9.50
C LEU A 127 -10.25 28.26 11.01
N THR A 128 -9.22 27.60 11.53
CA THR A 128 -8.81 27.73 12.94
C THR A 128 -8.39 29.17 13.26
N ASN A 129 -7.65 29.82 12.35
CA ASN A 129 -7.28 31.22 12.50
C ASN A 129 -8.50 32.15 12.45
N GLN A 130 -9.49 31.86 11.59
CA GLN A 130 -10.75 32.62 11.55
C GLN A 130 -11.53 32.47 12.86
N SER A 131 -11.66 31.24 13.38
CA SER A 131 -12.28 31.01 14.69
C SER A 131 -11.59 31.82 15.79
N ARG A 132 -10.26 31.78 15.85
CA ARG A 132 -9.47 32.54 16.83
C ARG A 132 -9.68 34.05 16.69
N GLN A 133 -9.72 34.58 15.48
CA GLN A 133 -10.01 36.01 15.27
C GLN A 133 -11.41 36.40 15.78
N TRP A 134 -12.41 35.55 15.61
CA TRP A 134 -13.76 35.81 16.14
C TRP A 134 -13.81 35.71 17.67
N GLU A 135 -13.03 34.80 18.25
CA GLU A 135 -12.82 34.74 19.69
C GLU A 135 -12.17 36.02 20.23
N GLU A 136 -11.07 36.47 19.62
CA GLU A 136 -10.39 37.72 19.99
C GLU A 136 -11.35 38.92 19.91
N LYS A 137 -12.14 39.03 18.84
CA LYS A 137 -13.18 40.07 18.69
C LYS A 137 -14.26 39.98 19.78
N ALA A 138 -14.71 38.77 20.11
CA ALA A 138 -15.67 38.57 21.20
C ALA A 138 -15.10 39.01 22.55
N THR A 139 -13.86 38.65 22.87
CA THR A 139 -13.21 39.05 24.12
C THR A 139 -13.03 40.56 24.22
N LEU A 140 -12.69 41.23 23.12
CA LEU A 140 -12.59 42.69 23.06
C LEU A 140 -13.96 43.36 23.27
N ALA A 141 -15.00 42.84 22.63
CA ALA A 141 -16.37 43.34 22.80
C ALA A 141 -16.85 43.22 24.26
N VAL A 142 -16.58 42.09 24.93
CA VAL A 142 -16.87 41.90 26.36
C VAL A 142 -16.12 42.91 27.22
N LYS A 143 -14.81 43.09 26.99
CA LYS A 143 -14.00 44.09 27.71
C LYS A 143 -14.53 45.51 27.55
N SER A 144 -15.11 45.82 26.40
CA SER A 144 -15.73 47.13 26.11
C SER A 144 -17.19 47.27 26.59
N GLY A 145 -17.75 46.26 27.27
CA GLY A 145 -19.14 46.26 27.74
C GLY A 145 -20.20 46.10 26.65
N LYS A 146 -19.81 45.73 25.41
CA LYS A 146 -20.71 45.59 24.26
C LYS A 146 -21.19 44.15 24.10
N THR A 147 -22.13 43.75 24.94
CA THR A 147 -22.61 42.36 25.06
C THR A 147 -23.22 41.80 23.77
N ASP A 148 -23.97 42.62 23.02
CA ASP A 148 -24.62 42.18 21.77
C ASP A 148 -23.61 41.86 20.67
N LEU A 149 -22.55 42.69 20.55
CA LEU A 149 -21.45 42.44 19.61
C LEU A 149 -20.65 41.19 20.00
N ALA A 150 -20.46 40.96 21.30
CA ALA A 150 -19.80 39.75 21.79
C ALA A 150 -20.59 38.49 21.43
N ARG A 151 -21.92 38.50 21.59
CA ARG A 151 -22.80 37.38 21.19
C ARG A 151 -22.74 37.10 19.69
N GLN A 152 -22.77 38.15 18.87
CA GLN A 152 -22.64 38.00 17.41
C GLN A 152 -21.29 37.40 17.00
N ALA A 153 -20.19 37.87 17.61
CA ALA A 153 -18.85 37.35 17.36
C ALA A 153 -18.72 35.87 17.80
N LEU A 154 -19.27 35.50 18.96
CA LEU A 154 -19.32 34.11 19.41
C LEU A 154 -20.15 33.22 18.50
N SER A 155 -21.29 33.69 17.98
CA SER A 155 -22.08 32.95 17.00
C SER A 155 -21.26 32.63 15.74
N LYS A 156 -20.46 33.59 15.25
CA LYS A 156 -19.53 33.35 14.14
C LYS A 156 -18.43 32.36 14.51
N LYS A 157 -17.84 32.47 15.71
CA LYS A 157 -16.84 31.51 16.22
C LYS A 157 -17.38 30.08 16.16
N VAL A 158 -18.59 29.84 16.68
CA VAL A 158 -19.22 28.50 16.69
C VAL A 158 -19.35 27.91 15.28
N ILE A 159 -19.69 28.73 14.28
CA ILE A 159 -19.76 28.29 12.88
C ILE A 159 -18.37 27.85 12.38
N TYR A 160 -17.33 28.65 12.62
CA TYR A 160 -15.98 28.30 12.21
C TYR A 160 -15.42 27.10 12.98
N ASP A 161 -15.74 26.95 14.27
CA ASP A 161 -15.37 25.79 15.08
C ASP A 161 -16.00 24.50 14.51
N GLY A 162 -17.27 24.55 14.10
CA GLY A 162 -17.91 23.44 13.40
C GLY A 162 -17.19 23.08 12.11
N GLN A 163 -16.78 24.08 11.31
CA GLN A 163 -16.00 23.84 10.09
C GLN A 163 -14.61 23.27 10.38
N VAL A 164 -13.93 23.74 11.43
CA VAL A 164 -12.64 23.20 11.88
C VAL A 164 -12.77 21.72 12.24
N GLN A 165 -13.83 21.32 12.95
CA GLN A 165 -14.08 19.92 13.28
C GLN A 165 -14.32 19.05 12.04
N GLN A 166 -15.09 19.56 11.06
CA GLN A 166 -15.29 18.87 9.78
C GLN A 166 -13.97 18.66 9.03
N TYR A 167 -13.15 19.72 8.91
CA TYR A 167 -11.85 19.63 8.25
C TYR A 167 -10.87 18.76 9.03
N GLN A 168 -10.92 18.74 10.36
CA GLN A 168 -10.11 17.84 11.19
C GLN A 168 -10.41 16.38 10.88
N ALA A 169 -11.69 16.01 10.72
CA ALA A 169 -12.07 14.66 10.34
C ALA A 169 -11.54 14.29 8.94
N MET A 170 -11.66 15.20 7.97
CA MET A 170 -11.13 15.00 6.61
C MET A 170 -9.60 14.85 6.60
N VAL A 171 -8.88 15.66 7.37
CA VAL A 171 -7.41 15.57 7.52
C VAL A 171 -7.02 14.22 8.13
N THR A 172 -7.70 13.77 9.18
CA THR A 172 -7.45 12.47 9.80
C THR A 172 -7.65 11.33 8.81
N GLN A 173 -8.74 11.35 8.03
CA GLN A 173 -9.00 10.36 7.00
C GLN A 173 -7.91 10.37 5.92
N ALA A 174 -7.55 11.54 5.40
CA ALA A 174 -6.50 11.69 4.40
C ALA A 174 -5.14 11.21 4.92
N SER A 175 -4.79 11.55 6.16
CA SER A 175 -3.56 11.09 6.82
C SER A 175 -3.51 9.56 6.95
N ASN A 176 -4.63 8.91 7.28
CA ASN A 176 -4.71 7.46 7.36
C ASN A 176 -4.48 6.82 5.98
N THR A 177 -5.11 7.36 4.93
CA THR A 177 -4.90 6.92 3.55
C THR A 177 -3.45 7.11 3.12
N THR A 178 -2.85 8.28 3.35
CA THR A 178 -1.43 8.54 3.07
C THR A 178 -0.52 7.53 3.78
N SER A 179 -0.79 7.23 5.05
CA SER A 179 -0.02 6.24 5.83
C SER A 179 -0.14 4.84 5.24
N GLN A 180 -1.33 4.42 4.84
CA GLN A 180 -1.55 3.12 4.19
C GLN A 180 -0.80 3.03 2.85
N LEU A 181 -0.85 4.08 2.03
CA LEU A 181 -0.13 4.14 0.76
C LEU A 181 1.39 4.07 0.96
N ARG A 182 1.93 4.70 2.02
CA ARG A 182 3.35 4.59 2.37
C ARG A 182 3.74 3.15 2.70
N MET A 183 2.98 2.47 3.57
CA MET A 183 3.24 1.08 3.93
C MET A 183 3.20 0.14 2.72
N GLN A 184 2.22 0.32 1.82
CA GLN A 184 2.12 -0.45 0.58
C GLN A 184 3.31 -0.20 -0.35
N LEU A 185 3.76 1.06 -0.45
CA LEU A 185 4.91 1.43 -1.26
C LEU A 185 6.22 0.84 -0.72
N ASP A 186 6.41 0.81 0.59
CA ASP A 186 7.58 0.19 1.21
C ASP A 186 7.57 -1.33 1.05
N THR A 187 6.39 -1.96 1.13
CA THR A 187 6.22 -3.38 0.81
C THR A 187 6.61 -3.68 -0.64
N LEU A 188 6.18 -2.82 -1.57
CA LEU A 188 6.50 -2.96 -2.99
C LEU A 188 8.01 -2.85 -3.25
N LYS A 189 8.69 -1.91 -2.60
CA LYS A 189 10.16 -1.79 -2.66
C LYS A 189 10.85 -3.06 -2.16
N GLY A 190 10.44 -3.58 -1.00
CA GLY A 190 11.00 -4.82 -0.46
C GLY A 190 10.81 -6.01 -1.40
N LYS A 191 9.64 -6.11 -2.05
CA LYS A 191 9.37 -7.15 -3.06
C LYS A 191 10.22 -7.00 -4.32
N LEU A 192 10.46 -5.77 -4.76
CA LEU A 192 11.34 -5.48 -5.91
C LEU A 192 12.78 -5.89 -5.60
N ASP A 193 13.28 -5.58 -4.40
CA ASP A 193 14.62 -5.98 -3.97
C ASP A 193 14.76 -7.51 -3.87
N GLU A 194 13.76 -8.19 -3.30
CA GLU A 194 13.71 -9.66 -3.27
C GLU A 194 13.76 -10.25 -4.70
N ALA A 195 13.00 -9.68 -5.63
CA ALA A 195 13.00 -10.13 -7.02
C ALA A 195 14.35 -9.92 -7.73
N ARG A 196 15.03 -8.79 -7.49
CA ARG A 196 16.38 -8.52 -8.02
C ARG A 196 17.41 -9.52 -7.48
N MET A 197 17.33 -9.87 -6.21
CA MET A 197 18.20 -10.91 -5.62
C MET A 197 17.95 -12.30 -6.23
N LYS A 198 16.69 -12.63 -6.51
CA LYS A 198 16.35 -13.90 -7.19
C LYS A 198 16.82 -13.90 -8.64
N GLN A 199 16.71 -12.77 -9.33
CA GLN A 199 17.24 -12.62 -10.69
C GLN A 199 18.74 -12.90 -10.74
N SER A 200 19.55 -12.28 -9.86
CA SER A 200 21.01 -12.48 -9.87
C SER A 200 21.38 -13.94 -9.62
N THR A 201 20.67 -14.60 -8.70
CA THR A 201 20.84 -16.03 -8.41
C THR A 201 20.50 -16.91 -9.61
N LEU A 202 19.38 -16.62 -10.29
CA LEU A 202 18.95 -17.37 -11.49
C LEU A 202 19.92 -17.18 -12.67
N VAL A 203 20.43 -15.97 -12.88
CA VAL A 203 21.44 -15.69 -13.90
C VAL A 203 22.73 -16.45 -13.62
N ALA A 204 23.22 -16.44 -12.37
CA ALA A 204 24.43 -17.17 -11.98
C ALA A 204 24.27 -18.69 -12.18
N ARG A 205 23.12 -19.25 -11.81
CA ARG A 205 22.80 -20.67 -12.02
C ARG A 205 22.66 -21.02 -13.50
N SER A 206 21.99 -20.18 -14.28
CA SER A 206 21.84 -20.37 -15.73
C SER A 206 23.20 -20.36 -16.43
N GLN A 207 24.08 -19.42 -16.07
CA GLN A 207 25.44 -19.36 -16.60
C GLN A 207 26.26 -20.62 -16.26
N THR A 208 26.15 -21.10 -15.02
CA THR A 208 26.81 -22.34 -14.58
C THR A 208 26.30 -23.55 -15.37
N ALA A 209 24.97 -23.68 -15.52
CA ALA A 209 24.35 -24.77 -16.27
C ALA A 209 24.70 -24.71 -17.77
N LYS A 210 24.74 -23.52 -18.38
CA LYS A 210 25.19 -23.31 -19.77
C LYS A 210 26.65 -23.73 -19.92
N THR A 211 27.53 -23.29 -19.03
CA THR A 211 28.97 -23.65 -19.05
C THR A 211 29.16 -25.16 -18.89
N GLN A 212 28.41 -25.81 -17.99
CA GLN A 212 28.46 -27.26 -17.80
C GLN A 212 27.98 -28.02 -19.04
N LYS A 213 26.92 -27.53 -19.70
CA LYS A 213 26.40 -28.11 -20.95
C LYS A 213 27.38 -27.91 -22.12
N GLU A 214 28.00 -26.74 -22.23
CA GLU A 214 29.03 -26.47 -23.24
C GLU A 214 30.25 -27.37 -23.00
N PHE A 215 30.71 -27.48 -21.75
CA PHE A 215 31.82 -28.34 -21.38
C PHE A 215 31.53 -29.83 -21.66
N SER A 216 30.34 -30.33 -21.29
CA SER A 216 29.93 -31.71 -21.60
C SER A 216 29.76 -31.94 -23.10
N THR A 217 29.29 -30.95 -23.86
CA THR A 217 29.21 -31.02 -25.33
C THR A 217 30.61 -31.09 -25.93
N ILE A 218 31.56 -30.25 -25.49
CA ILE A 218 32.96 -30.26 -25.96
C ILE A 218 33.62 -31.62 -25.65
N LEU A 219 33.42 -32.17 -24.44
CA LEU A 219 33.93 -33.49 -24.07
C LEU A 219 33.28 -34.63 -24.89
N GLY A 220 31.97 -34.54 -25.14
CA GLY A 220 31.23 -35.49 -25.97
C GLY A 220 31.54 -35.38 -27.47
N THR A 221 32.03 -34.23 -27.93
CA THR A 221 32.34 -33.99 -29.35
C THR A 221 33.82 -34.31 -29.63
N ASN A 222 34.13 -35.59 -29.84
CA ASN A 222 35.34 -36.12 -30.54
C ASN A 222 36.75 -35.69 -30.10
N VAL A 223 36.94 -34.77 -29.14
CA VAL A 223 38.27 -34.41 -28.62
C VAL A 223 38.83 -35.55 -27.76
N GLY A 224 37.99 -36.24 -26.99
CA GLY A 224 38.38 -37.43 -26.24
C GLY A 224 38.80 -38.58 -27.15
N GLN A 225 37.96 -38.99 -28.10
CA GLN A 225 38.28 -40.16 -28.93
C GLN A 225 39.47 -39.93 -29.88
N GLY A 226 39.63 -38.74 -30.46
CA GLY A 226 40.70 -38.45 -31.40
C GLY A 226 42.08 -38.21 -30.77
N ALA A 227 42.12 -37.63 -29.55
CA ALA A 227 43.38 -37.40 -28.83
C ALA A 227 43.90 -38.68 -28.17
N PHE A 228 43.04 -39.45 -27.49
CA PHE A 228 43.43 -40.71 -26.86
C PHE A 228 43.79 -41.79 -27.91
N ALA A 229 43.08 -41.87 -29.05
CA ALA A 229 43.45 -42.79 -30.12
C ALA A 229 44.83 -42.49 -30.76
N LYS A 230 45.31 -41.24 -30.73
CA LYS A 230 46.66 -40.89 -31.17
C LYS A 230 47.74 -41.29 -30.15
N PHE A 231 47.41 -41.25 -28.86
CA PHE A 231 48.29 -41.77 -27.81
C PHE A 231 48.43 -43.29 -27.88
N ASP A 232 47.32 -44.03 -27.97
CA ASP A 232 47.33 -45.50 -28.11
C ASP A 232 48.13 -45.97 -29.34
N LYS A 233 48.05 -45.19 -30.44
CA LYS A 233 48.77 -45.50 -31.68
C LYS A 233 50.28 -45.20 -31.58
N MET A 234 50.68 -44.25 -30.74
CA MET A 234 52.09 -44.01 -30.43
C MET A 234 52.63 -45.06 -29.45
N GLU A 235 51.84 -45.44 -28.45
CA GLU A 235 52.19 -46.49 -27.48
C GLU A 235 52.44 -47.83 -28.18
N LYS A 236 51.51 -48.29 -29.03
CA LYS A 236 51.71 -49.50 -29.85
C LYS A 236 52.90 -49.42 -30.80
N LYS A 237 53.30 -48.22 -31.22
CA LYS A 237 54.46 -48.05 -32.11
C LYS A 237 55.77 -48.13 -31.33
N ILE A 238 55.77 -47.72 -30.06
CA ILE A 238 56.93 -47.81 -29.16
C ILE A 238 57.09 -49.26 -28.68
N GLU A 239 56.00 -49.94 -28.31
CA GLU A 239 56.01 -51.36 -27.93
C GLU A 239 56.43 -52.29 -29.07
N GLY A 240 56.12 -51.93 -30.32
CA GLY A 240 56.58 -52.70 -31.50
C GLY A 240 58.02 -52.42 -31.93
N MET A 241 58.74 -51.53 -31.23
CA MET A 241 60.16 -51.22 -31.45
C MET A 241 61.08 -51.76 -30.35
N GLU A 242 60.53 -52.42 -29.32
CA GLU A 242 61.28 -53.30 -28.41
C GLU A 242 61.34 -54.74 -28.96
#